data_AF-H2FTP7-F1
#
_entry.id   AF-H2FTP7-F1
#
_cell.length_a   1.000
_cell.length_b   1.000
_cell.length_c   1.000
_cell.angle_alpha   90.00
_cell.angle_beta   90.00
_cell.angle_gamma   90.00
#
_symmetry.space_group_name_H-M   'P 1'
#
loop_
_entity.id
_entity.type
_entity.pdbx_description
1 polymer ?
#
loop_
_entity_poly.entity_id
_entity_poly.type
_entity_poly.pdbx_seq_one_letter_code
_entity_poly.pdbx_strand_id
1 'polypeptide(L)'
;MKKISIDSVKQLTTTFFEKHWNITDAATPGWNEPWNFIGGLPGGDTQGVYLLLNGDHEVIYIGVGASIGGGTYTGHGIGSRVNNYIRMADGQRGVPLDRRKYEPKGEWAERDLSNIVTLGFSQDYAYLAYALEAYLLREFETPYNKVRSTRAPRA
;
A
#
# COMPACT_ATOMS: atom_id res chain seq x y z
N MET A 1 -8.82 14.88 13.14
CA MET A 1 -7.67 13.96 12.95
C MET A 1 -6.54 14.73 12.27
N LYS A 2 -5.28 14.40 12.59
CA LYS A 2 -4.12 15.02 11.92
C LYS A 2 -4.01 14.42 10.51
N LYS A 3 -3.93 15.29 9.50
CA LYS A 3 -3.72 14.88 8.09
C LYS A 3 -2.39 14.12 7.97
N ILE A 4 -2.39 12.99 7.26
CA ILE A 4 -1.20 12.16 7.05
C ILE A 4 -0.76 12.35 5.59
N SER A 5 0.39 12.96 5.37
CA SER A 5 0.96 13.09 4.02
C SER A 5 1.81 11.89 3.64
N ILE A 6 1.93 11.62 2.33
CA ILE A 6 2.84 10.60 1.79
C ILE A 6 4.27 10.88 2.24
N ASP A 7 4.71 12.14 2.24
CA ASP A 7 6.08 12.51 2.62
C ASP A 7 6.39 12.15 4.07
N SER A 8 5.42 12.32 4.97
CA SER A 8 5.56 11.90 6.37
C SER A 8 5.71 10.37 6.48
N VAL A 9 4.96 9.62 5.66
CA VAL A 9 5.09 8.16 5.58
C VAL A 9 6.44 7.75 5.02
N LYS A 10 6.90 8.39 3.94
CA LYS A 10 8.22 8.15 3.34
C LYS A 10 9.35 8.41 4.35
N GLN A 11 9.29 9.51 5.10
CA GLN A 11 10.28 9.84 6.12
C GLN A 11 10.35 8.76 7.23
N LEU A 12 9.21 8.34 7.77
CA LEU A 12 9.19 7.27 8.77
C LEU A 12 9.61 5.91 8.19
N THR A 13 9.31 5.66 6.92
CA THR A 13 9.78 4.45 6.22
C THR A 13 11.31 4.46 6.12
N THR A 14 11.94 5.60 5.82
CA THR A 14 13.40 5.74 5.87
C THR A 14 13.94 5.44 7.26
N THR A 15 13.37 6.01 8.32
CA THR A 15 13.77 5.72 9.70
C THR A 15 13.60 4.24 10.07
N PHE A 16 12.57 3.58 9.57
CA PHE A 16 12.40 2.14 9.74
C PHE A 16 13.56 1.37 9.07
N PHE A 17 13.89 1.69 7.82
CA PHE A 17 14.97 1.01 7.11
C PHE A 17 16.36 1.32 7.70
N GLU A 18 16.63 2.52 8.18
CA GLU A 18 17.87 2.83 8.92
C GLU A 18 18.09 1.91 10.13
N LYS A 19 17.01 1.43 10.75
CA LYS A 19 17.06 0.55 11.93
C LYS A 19 17.04 -0.93 11.58
N HIS A 20 16.42 -1.30 10.47
CA HIS A 20 16.02 -2.68 10.20
C HIS A 20 16.52 -3.24 8.86
N TRP A 21 17.08 -2.41 7.98
CA TRP A 21 17.65 -2.82 6.70
C TRP A 21 19.18 -2.84 6.78
N ASN A 22 19.74 -3.99 7.18
CA ASN A 22 21.18 -4.22 7.25
C ASN A 22 21.68 -5.15 6.13
N ILE A 23 20.91 -5.28 5.05
CA ILE A 23 21.21 -6.17 3.93
C ILE A 23 22.09 -5.42 2.92
N THR A 24 23.28 -5.93 2.64
CA THR A 24 24.25 -5.31 1.73
C THR A 24 24.00 -5.65 0.27
N ASP A 25 23.43 -6.81 0.00
CA ASP A 25 23.33 -7.38 -1.35
C ASP A 25 21.98 -7.09 -2.02
N ALA A 26 21.12 -6.30 -1.38
CA ALA A 26 19.82 -5.91 -1.89
C ALA A 26 19.55 -4.43 -1.65
N ALA A 27 19.01 -3.77 -2.67
CA ALA A 27 18.59 -2.38 -2.56
C ALA A 27 17.44 -2.24 -1.55
N THR A 28 17.49 -1.18 -0.74
CA THR A 28 16.38 -0.82 0.15
C THR A 28 15.11 -0.59 -0.68
N PRO A 29 13.98 -1.22 -0.32
CA PRO A 29 12.71 -1.00 -1.00
C PRO A 29 12.28 0.47 -1.02
N GLY A 30 11.73 0.92 -2.14
CA GLY A 30 11.22 2.27 -2.34
C GLY A 30 9.71 2.29 -2.58
N TRP A 31 9.07 3.42 -2.25
CA TRP A 31 7.69 3.68 -2.64
C TRP A 31 7.61 4.00 -4.13
N ASN A 32 6.70 3.33 -4.84
CA ASN A 32 6.35 3.67 -6.23
C ASN A 32 5.62 5.01 -6.30
N GLU A 33 5.48 5.54 -7.51
CA GLU A 33 4.63 6.72 -7.76
C GLU A 33 3.14 6.42 -7.50
N PRO A 34 2.34 7.42 -7.11
CA PRO A 34 0.90 7.26 -6.95
C PRO A 34 0.23 6.74 -8.22
N TRP A 35 -0.41 5.58 -8.11
CA TRP A 35 -1.19 4.99 -9.17
C TRP A 35 -2.57 5.64 -9.24
N ASN A 36 -2.95 6.11 -10.41
CA ASN A 36 -4.20 6.84 -10.69
C ASN A 36 -5.25 5.96 -11.38
N PHE A 37 -5.23 4.65 -11.11
CA PHE A 37 -6.15 3.67 -11.68
C PHE A 37 -6.08 3.50 -13.20
N ILE A 38 -4.95 3.84 -13.82
CA ILE A 38 -4.68 3.60 -15.24
C ILE A 38 -3.45 2.70 -15.35
N GLY A 39 -3.53 1.65 -16.16
CA GLY A 39 -2.39 0.75 -16.34
C GLY A 39 -2.39 -0.42 -15.34
N GLY A 40 -1.27 -1.15 -15.30
CA GLY A 40 -1.00 -2.10 -14.22
C GLY A 40 -0.65 -1.36 -12.93
N LEU A 41 -1.04 -1.91 -11.78
CA LEU A 41 -0.64 -1.41 -10.47
C LEU A 41 0.88 -1.57 -10.30
N PRO A 42 1.65 -0.48 -10.09
CA PRO A 42 3.08 -0.57 -9.80
C PRO A 42 3.35 -1.45 -8.58
N GLY A 43 4.29 -2.40 -8.70
CA GLY A 43 4.59 -3.38 -7.65
C GLY A 43 3.44 -4.30 -7.26
N GLY A 44 2.35 -4.36 -8.04
CA GLY A 44 1.20 -5.22 -7.75
C GLY A 44 1.50 -6.73 -7.79
N ASP A 45 2.60 -7.10 -8.43
CA ASP A 45 3.17 -8.44 -8.50
C ASP A 45 4.13 -8.79 -7.34
N THR A 46 4.28 -7.89 -6.37
CA THR A 46 5.17 -8.10 -5.21
C THR A 46 4.39 -8.27 -3.90
N GLN A 47 5.11 -8.71 -2.86
CA GLN A 47 4.66 -8.64 -1.48
C GLN A 47 5.12 -7.32 -0.85
N GLY A 48 4.29 -6.68 -0.04
CA GLY A 48 4.70 -5.44 0.61
C GLY A 48 3.58 -4.64 1.25
N VAL A 49 3.77 -3.32 1.30
CA VAL A 49 2.86 -2.36 1.93
C VAL A 49 2.25 -1.46 0.86
N TYR A 50 1.00 -1.05 1.07
CA TYR A 50 0.33 -0.08 0.22
C TYR A 50 -0.41 0.98 1.04
N LEU A 51 -0.57 2.15 0.45
CA LEU A 51 -1.30 3.29 0.99
C LEU A 51 -2.51 3.55 0.09
N LEU A 52 -3.67 3.85 0.69
CA LEU A 52 -4.82 4.39 -0.03
C LEU A 52 -4.92 5.88 0.28
N LEU A 53 -5.10 6.69 -0.75
CA LEU A 53 -5.11 8.15 -0.66
C LEU A 53 -6.47 8.69 -1.08
N ASN A 54 -6.94 9.75 -0.42
CA ASN A 54 -8.16 10.46 -0.85
C ASN A 54 -7.89 11.52 -1.94
N GLY A 55 -8.92 12.20 -2.43
CA GLY A 55 -8.80 13.28 -3.43
C GLY A 55 -7.89 14.44 -3.04
N ASP A 56 -7.65 14.63 -1.73
CA ASP A 56 -6.71 15.63 -1.19
C ASP A 56 -5.27 15.09 -1.06
N HIS A 57 -4.98 13.90 -1.59
CA HIS A 57 -3.70 13.18 -1.48
C HIS A 57 -3.27 12.84 -0.05
N GLU A 58 -4.23 12.72 0.87
CA GLU A 58 -3.99 12.30 2.24
C GLU A 58 -4.07 10.79 2.38
N VAL A 59 -3.18 10.22 3.19
CA VAL A 59 -3.19 8.78 3.48
C VAL A 59 -4.35 8.46 4.41
N ILE A 60 -5.34 7.74 3.87
CA ILE A 60 -6.56 7.37 4.60
C ILE A 60 -6.52 5.92 5.11
N TYR A 61 -5.63 5.09 4.58
CA TYR A 61 -5.44 3.71 4.99
C TYR A 61 -4.02 3.22 4.63
N ILE A 62 -3.45 2.39 5.51
CA ILE A 62 -2.18 1.69 5.30
C ILE A 62 -2.47 0.18 5.40
N GLY A 63 -2.05 -0.60 4.42
CA GLY A 63 -2.31 -2.03 4.42
C GLY A 63 -1.10 -2.86 4.00
N VAL A 64 -1.07 -4.10 4.45
CA VAL A 64 -0.11 -5.11 4.04
C VAL A 64 -0.71 -6.12 3.06
N GLY A 65 0.04 -6.39 1.99
CA GLY A 65 -0.17 -7.45 1.04
C GLY A 65 1.06 -8.33 0.95
N ALA A 66 1.31 -9.13 1.98
CA ALA A 66 2.49 -9.98 2.09
C ALA A 66 2.16 -11.49 2.07
N SER A 67 0.97 -11.88 1.61
CA SER A 67 0.64 -13.29 1.42
C SER A 67 1.48 -13.91 0.31
N ILE A 68 2.06 -15.10 0.55
CA ILE A 68 2.80 -15.85 -0.46
C ILE A 68 1.89 -16.26 -1.63
N GLY A 69 0.61 -16.54 -1.40
CA GLY A 69 -0.29 -17.02 -2.45
C GLY A 69 0.09 -18.42 -2.93
N GLY A 70 -0.25 -18.74 -4.19
CA GLY A 70 0.09 -20.02 -4.82
C GLY A 70 -0.13 -20.00 -6.34
N GLY A 71 0.46 -20.98 -7.04
CA GLY A 71 0.37 -21.09 -8.49
C GLY A 71 1.13 -19.96 -9.22
N THR A 72 0.60 -19.49 -10.35
CA THR A 72 1.20 -18.43 -11.18
C THR A 72 1.24 -17.05 -10.51
N TYR A 73 0.61 -16.90 -9.34
CA TYR A 73 0.53 -15.64 -8.59
C TYR A 73 1.27 -15.70 -7.25
N THR A 74 2.21 -16.65 -7.13
CA THR A 74 3.07 -16.77 -5.94
C THR A 74 3.90 -15.49 -5.79
N GLY A 75 3.78 -14.80 -4.66
CA GLY A 75 4.46 -13.53 -4.37
C GLY A 75 3.66 -12.27 -4.73
N HIS A 76 2.45 -12.38 -5.31
CA HIS A 76 1.66 -11.23 -5.77
C HIS A 76 0.71 -10.69 -4.66
N GLY A 77 1.24 -10.52 -3.45
CA GLY A 77 0.44 -10.20 -2.27
C GLY A 77 -0.26 -8.84 -2.34
N ILE A 78 0.40 -7.82 -2.88
CA ILE A 78 -0.17 -6.47 -3.01
C ILE A 78 -1.35 -6.47 -3.97
N GLY A 79 -1.18 -6.99 -5.20
CA GLY A 79 -2.24 -7.01 -6.21
C GLY A 79 -3.47 -7.78 -5.75
N SER A 80 -3.27 -8.92 -5.08
CA SER A 80 -4.37 -9.71 -4.50
C SER A 80 -5.21 -8.88 -3.50
N ARG A 81 -4.56 -8.12 -2.63
CA ARG A 81 -5.23 -7.27 -1.64
C ARG A 81 -5.92 -6.06 -2.29
N VAL A 82 -5.21 -5.36 -3.16
CA VAL A 82 -5.69 -4.14 -3.81
C VAL A 82 -6.91 -4.40 -4.69
N ASN A 83 -7.01 -5.58 -5.32
CA ASN A 83 -8.18 -6.00 -6.09
C ASN A 83 -9.50 -6.02 -5.27
N ASN A 84 -9.45 -5.98 -3.94
CA ASN A 84 -10.64 -5.85 -3.10
C ASN A 84 -11.19 -4.41 -3.05
N TYR A 85 -10.39 -3.41 -3.42
CA TYR A 85 -10.75 -1.99 -3.32
C TYR A 85 -11.13 -1.37 -4.66
N ILE A 86 -10.83 -2.06 -5.76
CA ILE A 86 -11.04 -1.56 -7.11
C ILE A 86 -11.84 -2.54 -7.98
N ARG A 87 -12.37 -2.02 -9.08
CA ARG A 87 -12.90 -2.81 -10.20
C ARG A 87 -12.43 -2.22 -11.53
N MET A 88 -12.46 -3.04 -12.57
CA MET A 88 -12.28 -2.56 -13.94
C MET A 88 -13.47 -1.65 -14.29
N ALA A 89 -13.20 -0.47 -14.87
CA ALA A 89 -14.25 0.44 -15.29
C ALA A 89 -15.04 -0.15 -16.48
N ASP A 90 -16.27 0.30 -16.67
CA ASP A 90 -17.14 -0.22 -17.71
C ASP A 90 -16.56 0.03 -19.12
N GLY A 91 -16.74 -0.93 -20.02
CA GLY A 91 -16.22 -0.86 -21.39
C GLY A 91 -14.70 -1.06 -21.53
N GLN A 92 -13.97 -1.35 -20.44
CA GLN A 92 -12.52 -1.57 -20.48
C GLN A 92 -12.11 -3.02 -20.81
N ARG A 93 -13.08 -3.92 -21.02
CA ARG A 93 -12.80 -5.30 -21.43
C ARG A 93 -12.16 -5.32 -22.82
N GLY A 94 -11.01 -5.98 -22.94
CA GLY A 94 -10.24 -6.02 -24.19
C GLY A 94 -9.33 -4.82 -24.43
N VAL A 95 -9.41 -3.78 -23.57
CA VAL A 95 -8.42 -2.68 -23.60
C VAL A 95 -7.06 -3.20 -23.11
N PRO A 96 -5.96 -2.88 -23.83
CA PRO A 96 -4.60 -3.19 -23.40
C PRO A 96 -4.30 -2.73 -21.98
N LEU A 97 -3.46 -3.48 -21.25
CA LEU A 97 -3.25 -3.27 -19.81
C LEU A 97 -2.76 -1.85 -19.51
N ASP A 98 -1.84 -1.31 -20.30
CA ASP A 98 -1.24 0.03 -20.16
C ASP A 98 -2.26 1.17 -20.23
N ARG A 99 -3.41 0.94 -20.89
CA ARG A 99 -4.47 1.94 -21.07
C ARG A 99 -5.74 1.61 -20.28
N ARG A 100 -5.78 0.44 -19.65
CA ARG A 100 -6.96 -0.04 -18.95
C ARG A 100 -7.24 0.84 -17.74
N LYS A 101 -8.49 1.27 -17.63
CA LYS A 101 -8.97 2.06 -16.51
C LYS A 101 -9.63 1.19 -15.44
N TYR A 102 -9.39 1.56 -14.20
CA TYR A 102 -10.03 1.00 -13.01
C TYR A 102 -10.69 2.13 -12.23
N GLU A 103 -11.51 1.75 -11.27
CA GLU A 103 -12.17 2.67 -10.35
C GLU A 103 -12.32 2.04 -8.98
N PRO A 104 -12.34 2.84 -7.90
CA PRO A 104 -12.68 2.35 -6.57
C PRO A 104 -14.04 1.66 -6.54
N LYS A 105 -14.24 0.71 -5.63
CA LYS A 105 -15.54 0.04 -5.42
C LYS A 105 -15.95 -0.02 -3.95
N GLY A 106 -17.26 -0.15 -3.72
CA GLY A 106 -17.85 -0.25 -2.39
C GLY A 106 -17.53 0.96 -1.52
N GLU A 107 -17.27 0.74 -0.23
CA GLU A 107 -16.95 1.80 0.73
C GLU A 107 -15.75 2.68 0.32
N TRP A 108 -14.83 2.18 -0.52
CA TRP A 108 -13.66 2.96 -0.94
C TRP A 108 -14.00 4.03 -1.97
N ALA A 109 -15.04 3.82 -2.77
CA ALA A 109 -15.57 4.87 -3.63
C ALA A 109 -16.20 5.99 -2.81
N GLU A 110 -16.93 5.64 -1.75
CA GLU A 110 -17.56 6.60 -0.82
C GLU A 110 -16.52 7.37 0.02
N ARG A 111 -15.36 6.77 0.27
CA ARG A 111 -14.23 7.37 0.99
C ARG A 111 -13.30 8.21 0.12
N ASP A 112 -13.72 8.51 -1.11
CA ASP A 112 -12.98 9.35 -2.06
C ASP A 112 -11.58 8.82 -2.40
N LEU A 113 -11.42 7.48 -2.48
CA LEU A 113 -10.15 6.88 -2.87
C LEU A 113 -9.71 7.35 -4.28
N SER A 114 -8.61 8.09 -4.37
CA SER A 114 -8.11 8.71 -5.60
C SER A 114 -6.82 8.08 -6.13
N ASN A 115 -5.98 7.54 -5.24
CA ASN A 115 -4.70 6.95 -5.59
C ASN A 115 -4.31 5.80 -4.67
N ILE A 116 -3.46 4.92 -5.19
CA ILE A 116 -2.81 3.86 -4.41
C ILE A 116 -1.30 3.99 -4.60
N VAL A 117 -0.55 3.94 -3.51
CA VAL A 117 0.92 3.95 -3.52
C VAL A 117 1.41 2.63 -2.94
N THR A 118 2.38 1.99 -3.56
CA THR A 118 2.87 0.67 -3.14
C THR A 118 4.36 0.71 -2.85
N LEU A 119 4.81 -0.14 -1.93
CA LEU A 119 6.22 -0.44 -1.68
C LEU A 119 6.35 -1.96 -1.64
N GLY A 120 7.06 -2.49 -2.62
CA GLY A 120 7.30 -3.92 -2.80
C GLY A 120 8.62 -4.35 -2.20
N PHE A 121 8.64 -5.52 -1.56
CA PHE A 121 9.83 -6.22 -1.13
C PHE A 121 10.13 -7.36 -2.11
N SER A 122 11.41 -7.72 -2.25
CA SER A 122 11.72 -9.05 -2.79
C SER A 122 11.18 -10.11 -1.83
N GLN A 123 10.89 -11.30 -2.37
CA GLN A 123 10.23 -12.37 -1.63
C GLN A 123 10.99 -12.76 -0.35
N ASP A 124 12.32 -12.79 -0.40
CA ASP A 124 13.19 -13.13 0.74
C ASP A 124 13.04 -12.16 1.92
N TYR A 125 12.65 -10.91 1.66
CA TYR A 125 12.52 -9.86 2.66
C TYR A 125 11.06 -9.43 2.90
N ALA A 126 10.10 -10.08 2.25
CA ALA A 126 8.67 -9.77 2.35
C ALA A 126 8.12 -9.84 3.79
N TYR A 127 8.77 -10.58 4.69
CA TYR A 127 8.42 -10.62 6.11
C TYR A 127 8.51 -9.25 6.79
N LEU A 128 9.37 -8.34 6.31
CA LEU A 128 9.51 -6.98 6.84
C LEU A 128 8.30 -6.09 6.53
N ALA A 129 7.47 -6.45 5.56
CA ALA A 129 6.26 -5.69 5.21
C ALA A 129 5.28 -5.58 6.40
N TYR A 130 5.11 -6.66 7.16
CA TYR A 130 4.29 -6.65 8.37
C TYR A 130 4.87 -5.74 9.46
N ALA A 131 6.19 -5.77 9.63
CA ALA A 131 6.87 -4.91 10.61
C ALA A 131 6.77 -3.43 10.22
N LEU A 132 6.90 -3.11 8.93
CA LEU A 132 6.74 -1.75 8.41
C LEU A 132 5.29 -1.26 8.59
N GLU A 133 4.28 -2.06 8.24
CA GLU A 133 2.87 -1.71 8.46
C GLU A 133 2.60 -1.42 9.95
N ALA A 134 3.03 -2.33 10.83
CA ALA A 134 2.83 -2.16 12.27
C ALA A 134 3.55 -0.92 12.82
N TYR A 135 4.77 -0.65 12.35
CA TYR A 135 5.53 0.55 12.70
C TYR A 135 4.80 1.82 12.27
N LEU A 136 4.34 1.89 11.01
CA LEU A 136 3.62 3.06 10.48
C LEU A 136 2.28 3.28 11.20
N LEU A 137 1.51 2.22 11.47
CA LEU A 137 0.23 2.31 12.20
C LEU A 137 0.40 2.64 13.68
N ARG A 138 1.59 2.44 14.26
CA ARG A 138 1.91 2.95 15.59
C ARG A 138 2.04 4.46 15.59
N GLU A 139 2.72 5.00 14.58
CA GLU A 139 3.02 6.43 14.46
C GLU A 139 1.84 7.25 13.90
N PHE A 140 1.03 6.64 13.04
CA PHE A 140 -0.11 7.27 12.39
C PHE A 140 -1.45 6.73 12.87
N GLU A 141 -2.40 7.63 13.06
CA GLU A 141 -3.81 7.28 13.24
C GLU A 141 -4.56 7.57 11.94
N THR A 142 -4.68 6.55 11.09
CA THR A 142 -5.41 6.70 9.84
C THR A 142 -6.92 6.62 10.10
N PRO A 143 -7.75 7.32 9.30
CA PRO A 143 -9.20 7.30 9.44
C PRO A 143 -9.83 5.90 9.36
N TYR A 144 -9.27 5.00 8.54
CA TYR A 144 -9.94 3.74 8.19
C TYR A 144 -9.18 2.46 8.55
N ASN A 145 -7.99 2.55 9.18
CA ASN A 145 -7.44 1.36 9.84
C ASN A 145 -8.18 1.13 11.15
N LYS A 146 -8.67 -0.10 11.34
CA LYS A 146 -9.18 -0.53 12.65
C LYS A 146 -7.98 -0.66 13.59
N VAL A 147 -7.70 0.39 14.36
CA VAL A 147 -6.63 0.37 15.37
C VAL A 147 -7.00 -0.65 16.44
N ARG A 148 -6.22 -1.72 16.58
CA ARG A 148 -6.37 -2.72 17.66
C ARG A 148 -5.69 -2.30 18.98
N SER A 149 -5.21 -1.07 19.10
CA SER A 149 -4.41 -0.60 20.23
C SER A 149 -5.18 0.40 21.11
N THR A 150 -5.41 0.01 22.36
CA THR A 150 -5.61 0.92 23.49
C THR A 150 -4.34 1.75 23.66
N ARG A 151 -4.27 2.92 23.02
CA ARG A 151 -3.18 3.87 23.31
C ARG A 151 -3.32 4.33 24.75
N ALA A 152 -2.32 4.08 25.59
CA ALA A 152 -2.20 4.83 26.84
C ALA A 152 -2.01 6.32 26.48
N PRO A 153 -2.72 7.25 27.15
CA PRO A 153 -2.51 8.68 26.92
C PRO A 153 -1.03 8.99 27.17
N ARG A 154 -0.39 9.67 26.21
CA ARG A 154 0.97 10.19 26.42
C ARG A 154 0.88 11.22 27.55
N ALA A 155 1.70 11.01 28.58
CA ALA A 155 1.89 11.94 29.69
C ALA A 155 2.53 13.25 29.22
#